data_AF-A0A920EFZ6-F1
#
_entry.id   AF-A0A920EFZ6-F1
#
_cell.length_a   1.000
_cell.length_b   1.000
_cell.length_c   1.000
_cell.angle_alpha   90.00
_cell.angle_beta   90.00
_cell.angle_gamma   90.00
#
_symmetry.space_group_name_H-M   'P 1'
#
loop_
_entity.id
_entity.type
_entity.pdbx_description
1 polymer ?
#
loop_
_entity_poly.entity_id
_entity_poly.type
_entity_poly.pdbx_seq_one_letter_code
_entity_poly.pdbx_strand_id
1 'polypeptide(L)'
;MTFIVVTHDQEEAMTLSSRIALMNKGEFIQIGSPSQIYETPINRYTADFFGSINFFDGEIISQDQKTKKTIAKLQSCNSLIYGQSNQQFDTKDAVIIGVRPEKIAINVKKPLDNEVSVIEGKIEGLAYYGDRNLYRVRTEKHGIILASSQNFERSELIKKDWKDKIFLSWHQNANVFLKD
;
A
#
# COMPACT_ATOMS: atom_id res chain seq x y z
N MET A 1 14.64 7.42 -31.90
CA MET A 1 15.33 8.48 -31.14
C MET A 1 15.28 8.10 -29.66
N THR A 2 16.38 8.27 -28.92
CA THR A 2 16.49 7.83 -27.52
C THR A 2 16.82 9.05 -26.67
N PHE A 3 16.13 9.19 -25.52
CA PHE A 3 16.30 10.30 -24.60
C PHE A 3 16.48 9.79 -23.18
N ILE A 4 17.24 10.53 -22.39
CA ILE A 4 17.40 10.32 -20.95
C ILE A 4 17.01 11.63 -20.28
N VAL A 5 16.08 11.57 -19.34
CA VAL A 5 15.61 12.71 -18.56
C VAL A 5 15.94 12.44 -17.11
N VAL A 6 16.43 13.48 -16.41
CA VAL A 6 16.68 13.45 -14.98
C VAL A 6 15.71 14.42 -14.33
N THR A 7 14.86 13.91 -13.45
CA THR A 7 13.87 14.70 -12.72
C THR A 7 13.82 14.27 -11.26
N HIS A 8 13.37 15.19 -10.41
CA HIS A 8 13.00 14.91 -9.03
C HIS A 8 11.48 14.74 -8.88
N ASP A 9 10.72 15.04 -9.93
CA ASP A 9 9.26 14.92 -9.95
C ASP A 9 8.86 13.48 -10.31
N GLN A 10 8.13 12.87 -9.38
CA GLN A 10 7.67 11.49 -9.51
C GLN A 10 6.60 11.36 -10.59
N GLU A 11 5.71 12.35 -10.72
CA GLU A 11 4.63 12.34 -11.69
C GLU A 11 5.17 12.44 -13.12
N GLU A 12 6.19 13.28 -13.34
CA GLU A 12 6.93 13.31 -14.62
C GLU A 12 7.57 11.96 -14.91
N ALA A 13 8.26 11.37 -13.93
CA ALA A 13 8.91 10.07 -14.10
C ALA A 13 7.91 8.98 -14.46
N MET A 14 6.74 8.95 -13.81
CA MET A 14 5.70 7.94 -13.99
C MET A 14 4.93 8.07 -15.31
N THR A 15 4.76 9.28 -15.83
CA THR A 15 3.92 9.55 -17.02
C THR A 15 4.71 9.57 -18.32
N LEU A 16 5.97 10.02 -18.30
CA LEU A 16 6.77 10.21 -19.51
C LEU A 16 7.69 9.02 -19.82
N SER A 17 8.05 8.22 -18.82
CA SER A 17 9.13 7.25 -18.96
C SER A 17 8.64 5.87 -19.38
N SER A 18 9.31 5.27 -20.36
CA SER A 18 9.18 3.82 -20.62
C SER A 18 9.89 2.98 -19.56
N ARG A 19 10.97 3.52 -18.97
CA ARG A 19 11.75 2.94 -17.89
C ARG A 19 12.21 4.02 -16.94
N ILE A 20 12.14 3.74 -15.64
CA ILE A 20 12.62 4.59 -14.56
C ILE A 20 13.81 3.90 -13.90
N ALA A 21 14.86 4.65 -13.62
CA ALA A 21 15.97 4.22 -12.79
C ALA A 21 15.97 5.04 -11.50
N LEU A 22 15.46 4.47 -10.41
CA LEU A 22 15.48 5.10 -9.09
C LEU A 22 16.88 5.03 -8.50
N MET A 23 17.40 6.16 -8.03
CA MET A 23 18.71 6.25 -7.40
C MET A 23 18.59 6.77 -5.97
N ASN A 24 19.49 6.32 -5.10
CA ASN A 24 19.67 6.86 -3.75
C ASN A 24 21.17 6.86 -3.41
N LYS A 25 21.69 7.97 -2.87
CA LYS A 25 23.11 8.13 -2.51
C LYS A 25 24.11 7.73 -3.61
N GLY A 26 23.75 7.97 -4.88
CA GLY A 26 24.60 7.65 -6.03
C GLY A 26 24.51 6.21 -6.55
N GLU A 27 23.70 5.36 -5.92
CA GLU A 27 23.50 3.98 -6.34
C GLU A 27 22.11 3.77 -6.95
N PHE A 28 22.02 2.90 -7.96
CA PHE A 28 20.74 2.47 -8.51
C PHE A 28 20.04 1.54 -7.51
N ILE A 29 18.84 1.91 -7.09
CA ILE A 29 18.01 1.09 -6.22
C ILE A 29 17.18 0.14 -7.06
N GLN A 30 16.39 0.65 -8.01
CA GLN A 30 15.54 -0.18 -8.86
C GLN A 30 15.42 0.42 -10.26
N ILE A 31 15.44 -0.45 -11.27
CA ILE A 31 15.22 -0.07 -12.66
C ILE A 31 14.07 -0.91 -13.22
N GLY A 32 13.04 -0.27 -13.78
CA GLY A 32 11.85 -0.96 -14.29
C GLY A 32 10.90 -0.03 -15.02
N SER A 33 9.80 -0.56 -15.53
CA SER A 33 8.70 0.28 -16.02
C SER A 33 8.05 1.05 -14.86
N PRO A 34 7.31 2.15 -15.13
CA PRO A 34 6.54 2.84 -14.09
C PRO A 34 5.65 1.90 -13.26
N SER A 35 4.95 0.98 -13.93
CA SER A 35 4.11 -0.02 -13.28
C SER A 35 4.89 -0.97 -12.36
N GLN A 36 6.07 -1.46 -12.79
CA GLN A 36 6.89 -2.36 -11.98
C GLN A 36 7.43 -1.65 -10.74
N ILE A 37 7.87 -0.41 -10.89
CA ILE A 37 8.38 0.40 -9.78
C ILE A 37 7.29 0.67 -8.75
N TYR A 38 6.06 0.93 -9.20
CA TYR A 38 4.94 1.29 -8.34
C TYR A 38 4.26 0.08 -7.66
N GLU A 39 3.94 -0.95 -8.44
CA GLU A 39 3.17 -2.13 -8.00
C GLU A 39 4.07 -3.25 -7.46
N THR A 40 5.34 -3.31 -7.86
CA THR A 40 6.29 -4.32 -7.38
C THR A 40 7.62 -3.68 -6.91
N PRO A 41 7.59 -2.80 -5.91
CA PRO A 41 8.82 -2.20 -5.38
C PRO A 41 9.70 -3.27 -4.71
N ILE A 42 11.02 -3.13 -4.84
CA ILE A 42 11.97 -4.13 -4.28
C ILE A 42 12.21 -3.96 -2.77
N ASN A 43 12.00 -2.77 -2.23
CA ASN A 43 12.24 -2.46 -0.82
C ASN A 43 11.33 -1.31 -0.38
N ARG A 44 11.39 -1.02 0.93
CA ARG A 44 10.63 0.08 1.54
C ARG A 44 10.92 1.43 0.89
N TYR A 45 12.17 1.71 0.56
CA TYR A 45 12.56 2.99 -0.04
C TYR A 45 11.88 3.22 -1.39
N THR A 46 11.91 2.25 -2.30
CA THR A 46 11.22 2.39 -3.60
C THR A 46 9.71 2.49 -3.44
N ALA A 47 9.14 1.74 -2.49
CA ALA A 47 7.71 1.78 -2.21
C ALA A 47 7.27 3.16 -1.72
N ASP A 48 8.01 3.76 -0.80
CA ASP A 48 7.73 5.08 -0.22
C ASP A 48 8.05 6.23 -1.17
N PHE A 49 9.03 6.04 -2.08
CA PHE A 49 9.46 7.09 -3.00
C PHE A 49 8.36 7.52 -3.96
N PHE A 50 7.60 6.59 -4.57
CA PHE A 50 6.60 6.94 -5.61
C PHE A 50 5.19 7.23 -5.07
N GLY A 51 5.08 7.60 -3.80
CA GLY A 51 3.82 8.04 -3.19
C GLY A 51 3.52 7.36 -1.86
N SER A 52 2.43 7.78 -1.22
CA SER A 52 2.03 7.25 0.08
C SER A 52 1.75 5.75 0.04
N ILE A 53 2.13 5.06 1.11
CA ILE A 53 1.87 3.65 1.31
C ILE A 53 1.73 3.40 2.82
N ASN A 54 0.85 2.47 3.18
CA ASN A 54 0.73 2.00 4.56
C ASN A 54 1.67 0.82 4.76
N PHE A 55 2.50 0.88 5.79
CA PHE A 55 3.41 -0.20 6.14
C PHE A 55 2.93 -0.90 7.41
N PHE A 56 3.04 -2.23 7.39
CA PHE A 56 2.74 -3.08 8.53
C PHE A 56 3.88 -4.08 8.72
N ASP A 57 4.35 -4.22 9.96
CA ASP A 57 5.37 -5.19 10.29
C ASP A 57 4.75 -6.60 10.43
N GLY A 58 5.42 -7.59 9.86
CA GLY A 58 4.99 -8.96 9.90
C GLY A 58 6.13 -9.97 9.84
N GLU A 59 5.74 -11.24 9.94
CA GLU A 59 6.62 -12.39 9.89
C GLU A 59 6.11 -13.37 8.82
N ILE A 60 7.00 -13.89 7.98
CA ILE A 60 6.65 -14.86 6.93
C ILE A 60 6.29 -16.20 7.56
N ILE A 61 5.11 -16.71 7.23
CA ILE A 61 4.64 -18.03 7.67
C ILE A 61 5.00 -19.09 6.62
N SER A 62 4.75 -18.77 5.35
CA SER A 62 5.11 -19.65 4.24
C SER A 62 5.11 -18.89 2.91
N GLN A 63 5.91 -19.38 1.97
CA GLN A 63 5.90 -18.93 0.60
C GLN A 63 5.96 -20.14 -0.35
N ASP A 64 5.03 -20.21 -1.30
CA ASP A 64 5.09 -21.15 -2.40
C ASP A 64 5.96 -20.56 -3.52
N GLN A 65 7.12 -21.17 -3.75
CA GLN A 65 8.08 -20.71 -4.75
C GLN A 65 7.57 -20.81 -6.19
N LYS A 66 6.62 -21.72 -6.48
CA LYS A 66 6.04 -21.91 -7.83
C LYS A 66 4.93 -20.91 -8.10
N THR A 67 3.99 -20.78 -7.17
CA THR A 67 2.82 -19.89 -7.35
C THR A 67 3.06 -18.46 -6.87
N LYS A 68 4.20 -18.21 -6.22
CA LYS A 68 4.57 -16.92 -5.58
C LYS A 68 3.61 -16.47 -4.48
N LYS A 69 2.67 -17.35 -4.08
CA LYS A 69 1.76 -17.10 -2.97
C LYS A 69 2.56 -17.00 -1.68
N THR A 70 2.39 -15.89 -1.00
CA THR A 70 3.10 -15.56 0.23
C THR A 70 2.07 -15.35 1.33
N ILE A 71 2.32 -15.97 2.48
CA ILE A 71 1.50 -15.84 3.68
C ILE A 71 2.39 -15.25 4.77
N ALA A 72 1.98 -14.12 5.31
CA ALA A 72 2.63 -13.48 6.43
C ALA A 72 1.64 -13.28 7.57
N LYS A 73 2.17 -13.09 8.77
CA LYS A 73 1.40 -12.80 9.97
C LYS A 73 1.76 -11.40 10.45
N LEU A 74 0.76 -10.55 10.66
CA LEU A 74 0.96 -9.22 11.23
C LEU A 74 1.37 -9.32 12.69
N GLN A 75 2.42 -8.59 13.07
CA GLN A 75 2.95 -8.61 14.43
C GLN A 75 1.99 -7.97 15.45
N SER A 76 1.26 -6.95 15.03
CA SER A 76 0.32 -6.16 15.84
C SER A 76 -0.92 -6.95 16.31
N CYS A 77 -1.41 -7.86 15.48
CA CYS A 77 -2.73 -8.47 15.67
C CYS A 77 -2.78 -9.98 15.43
N ASN A 78 -1.65 -10.59 15.05
CA ASN A 78 -1.54 -11.99 14.67
C ASN A 78 -2.45 -12.42 13.50
N SER A 79 -3.01 -11.47 12.75
CA SER A 79 -3.82 -11.75 11.56
C SER A 79 -2.95 -12.22 10.40
N LEU A 80 -3.45 -13.21 9.65
CA LEU A 80 -2.80 -13.69 8.44
C LEU A 80 -3.11 -12.74 7.28
N ILE A 81 -2.07 -12.40 6.55
CA ILE A 81 -2.11 -11.63 5.32
C ILE A 81 -1.59 -12.51 4.19
N TYR A 82 -2.33 -12.49 3.11
CA TYR A 82 -2.05 -13.27 1.91
C TYR A 82 -1.74 -12.31 0.77
N GLY A 83 -0.96 -12.78 -0.19
CA GLY A 83 -0.77 -12.10 -1.45
C GLY A 83 0.28 -12.81 -2.29
N GLN A 84 0.90 -12.07 -3.20
CA GLN A 84 1.94 -12.59 -4.07
C GLN A 84 3.22 -11.76 -3.93
N SER A 85 4.37 -12.42 -3.90
CA SER A 85 5.66 -11.73 -3.93
C SER A 85 6.64 -12.44 -4.84
N ASN A 86 7.30 -11.65 -5.68
CA ASN A 86 8.39 -12.12 -6.52
C ASN A 86 9.70 -12.23 -5.73
N GLN A 87 9.78 -11.64 -4.54
CA GLN A 87 10.93 -11.75 -3.65
C GLN A 87 10.92 -13.11 -2.96
N GLN A 88 12.10 -13.67 -2.71
CA GLN A 88 12.23 -14.91 -1.96
C GLN A 88 12.32 -14.62 -0.47
N PHE A 89 11.47 -15.27 0.31
CA PHE A 89 11.47 -15.25 1.77
C PHE A 89 11.57 -16.65 2.34
N ASP A 90 12.30 -16.78 3.43
CA ASP A 90 12.31 -17.97 4.26
C ASP A 90 11.25 -17.86 5.36
N THR A 91 10.85 -19.02 5.91
CA THR A 91 9.90 -19.07 7.01
C THR A 91 10.49 -18.38 8.25
N LYS A 92 9.70 -17.52 8.90
CA LYS A 92 10.07 -16.62 10.00
C LYS A 92 10.91 -15.40 9.63
N ASP A 93 11.13 -15.14 8.34
CA ASP A 93 11.72 -13.87 7.93
C ASP A 93 10.83 -12.70 8.38
N ALA A 94 11.46 -11.65 8.90
CA ALA A 94 10.81 -10.37 9.09
C ALA A 94 10.46 -9.78 7.71
N VAL A 95 9.24 -9.27 7.57
CA VAL A 95 8.74 -8.70 6.32
C VAL A 95 7.92 -7.45 6.59
N ILE A 96 8.07 -6.47 5.71
CA ILE A 96 7.24 -5.28 5.69
C ILE A 96 6.13 -5.51 4.68
N ILE A 97 4.89 -5.42 5.11
CA ILE A 97 3.72 -5.50 4.24
C ILE A 97 3.28 -4.08 3.90
N GLY A 98 3.29 -3.75 2.62
CA GLY A 98 2.84 -2.48 2.08
C GLY A 98 1.44 -2.59 1.47
N VAL A 99 0.59 -1.60 1.73
CA VAL A 99 -0.71 -1.45 1.04
C VAL A 99 -0.92 0.01 0.67
N ARG A 100 -1.10 0.27 -0.61
CA ARG A 100 -1.33 1.62 -1.12
C ARG A 100 -2.70 2.17 -0.69
N PRO A 101 -2.82 3.45 -0.29
CA PRO A 101 -4.08 4.02 0.20
C PRO A 101 -5.24 3.89 -0.80
N GLU A 102 -4.98 4.01 -2.09
CA GLU A 102 -6.00 3.93 -3.15
C GLU A 102 -6.52 2.50 -3.40
N LYS A 103 -5.86 1.48 -2.84
CA LYS A 103 -6.36 0.09 -2.84
C LYS A 103 -7.25 -0.20 -1.62
N ILE A 104 -7.35 0.73 -0.66
CA ILE A 104 -8.12 0.57 0.58
C ILE A 104 -9.49 1.22 0.44
N ALA A 105 -10.53 0.39 0.50
CA ALA A 105 -11.91 0.83 0.61
C ALA A 105 -12.29 1.13 2.06
N ILE A 106 -13.15 2.13 2.25
CA ILE A 106 -13.73 2.49 3.54
C ILE A 106 -15.19 2.02 3.54
N ASN A 107 -15.56 1.21 4.51
CA ASN A 107 -16.91 0.64 4.63
C ASN A 107 -17.51 0.96 6.00
N VAL A 108 -18.81 1.22 6.03
CA VAL A 108 -19.58 1.37 7.28
C VAL A 108 -19.92 0.01 7.89
N LYS A 109 -20.12 -1.01 7.05
CA LYS A 109 -20.38 -2.39 7.49
C LYS A 109 -19.15 -3.25 7.23
N LYS A 110 -18.88 -4.19 8.13
CA LYS A 110 -17.79 -5.16 7.96
C LYS A 110 -18.04 -5.99 6.70
N PRO A 111 -17.12 -5.99 5.71
CA PRO A 111 -17.21 -6.89 4.57
C PRO A 111 -17.20 -8.35 5.03
N LEU A 112 -18.00 -9.19 4.35
CA LEU A 112 -18.10 -10.63 4.61
C LEU A 112 -17.27 -11.48 3.63
N ASP A 113 -16.54 -10.83 2.74
CA ASP A 113 -15.68 -11.50 1.77
C ASP A 113 -14.40 -12.02 2.45
N ASN A 114 -14.04 -13.27 2.18
CA ASN A 114 -12.85 -13.92 2.74
C ASN A 114 -11.57 -13.57 1.97
N GLU A 115 -11.67 -12.98 0.77
CA GLU A 115 -10.53 -12.56 -0.04
C GLU A 115 -10.03 -11.14 0.28
N VAL A 116 -10.71 -10.45 1.19
CA VAL A 116 -10.33 -9.12 1.65
C VAL A 116 -9.73 -9.16 3.06
N SER A 117 -8.67 -8.38 3.25
CA SER A 117 -8.18 -8.04 4.58
C SER A 117 -9.08 -6.95 5.15
N VAL A 118 -9.43 -7.04 6.43
CA VAL A 118 -10.32 -6.08 7.09
C VAL A 118 -9.70 -5.58 8.40
N ILE A 119 -9.61 -4.26 8.54
CA ILE A 119 -9.15 -3.59 9.77
C ILE A 119 -10.20 -2.58 10.22
N GLU A 120 -10.52 -2.60 11.51
CA GLU A 120 -11.42 -1.61 12.10
C GLU A 120 -10.67 -0.36 12.56
N GLY A 121 -11.35 0.78 12.45
CA GLY A 121 -10.81 2.06 12.89
C GLY A 121 -11.85 3.16 12.96
N LYS A 122 -11.38 4.37 13.23
CA LYS A 122 -12.17 5.59 13.27
C LYS A 122 -11.50 6.68 12.44
N ILE A 123 -12.29 7.42 11.66
CA ILE A 123 -11.79 8.56 10.90
C ILE A 123 -11.32 9.64 11.88
N GLU A 124 -10.05 10.01 11.79
CA GLU A 124 -9.43 11.07 12.57
C GLU A 124 -9.28 12.36 11.77
N GLY A 125 -9.14 12.25 10.44
CA GLY A 125 -9.05 13.43 9.58
C GLY A 125 -9.23 13.11 8.11
N LEU A 126 -9.38 14.18 7.33
CA LEU A 126 -9.52 14.15 5.89
C LEU A 126 -8.65 15.26 5.28
N ALA A 127 -7.83 14.91 4.30
CA ALA A 127 -7.12 15.85 3.44
C ALA A 127 -7.76 15.83 2.04
N TYR A 128 -8.07 17.02 1.52
CA TYR A 128 -8.72 17.21 0.24
C TYR A 128 -7.68 17.58 -0.83
N TYR A 129 -7.59 16.78 -1.89
CA TYR A 129 -6.66 17.00 -3.01
C TYR A 129 -7.37 17.38 -4.32
N GLY A 130 -8.65 17.75 -4.26
CA GLY A 130 -9.45 18.10 -5.45
C GLY A 130 -10.16 16.89 -6.04
N ASP A 131 -9.43 16.05 -6.75
CA ASP A 131 -9.93 14.84 -7.43
C ASP A 131 -10.06 13.63 -6.49
N ARG A 132 -9.27 13.61 -5.41
CA ARG A 132 -9.26 12.56 -4.40
C ARG A 132 -9.29 13.10 -2.97
N ASN A 133 -9.81 12.26 -2.09
CA ASN A 133 -9.88 12.45 -0.66
C ASN A 133 -8.94 11.46 0.02
N LEU A 134 -8.04 11.95 0.86
CA LEU A 134 -7.16 11.12 1.68
C LEU A 134 -7.65 11.11 3.13
N TYR A 135 -8.15 9.97 3.57
CA TYR A 135 -8.65 9.75 4.92
C TYR A 135 -7.53 9.25 5.83
N ARG A 136 -7.42 9.84 7.01
CA ARG A 136 -6.58 9.37 8.10
C ARG A 136 -7.46 8.60 9.07
N VAL A 137 -7.23 7.30 9.19
CA VAL A 137 -8.03 6.41 10.02
C VAL A 137 -7.19 5.86 11.15
N ARG A 138 -7.55 6.22 12.38
CA ARG A 138 -6.91 5.71 13.59
C ARG A 138 -7.43 4.31 13.88
N THR A 139 -6.51 3.39 14.07
CA THR A 139 -6.78 2.00 14.47
C THR A 139 -6.13 1.74 15.82
N GLU A 140 -6.68 0.81 16.59
CA GLU A 140 -6.12 0.48 17.91
C GLU A 140 -4.76 -0.22 17.81
N LYS A 141 -4.56 -1.05 16.77
CA LYS A 141 -3.39 -1.95 16.66
C LYS A 141 -2.33 -1.51 15.64
N HIS A 142 -2.67 -0.62 14.71
CA HIS A 142 -1.79 -0.26 13.59
C HIS A 142 -1.55 1.25 13.45
N GLY A 143 -1.90 2.04 14.46
CA GLY A 143 -1.76 3.49 14.40
C GLY A 143 -2.67 4.11 13.33
N ILE A 144 -2.13 5.04 12.54
CA ILE A 144 -2.87 5.73 11.48
C ILE A 144 -2.69 4.98 10.16
N ILE A 145 -3.79 4.59 9.55
CA ILE A 145 -3.85 4.06 8.19
C ILE A 145 -4.44 5.14 7.27
N LEU A 146 -3.80 5.34 6.12
CA LEU A 146 -4.26 6.20 5.06
C LEU A 146 -5.11 5.41 4.07
N ALA A 147 -6.29 5.92 3.73
CA ALA A 147 -7.12 5.38 2.66
C ALA A 147 -7.49 6.51 1.69
N SER A 148 -7.45 6.24 0.39
CA SER A 148 -7.75 7.23 -0.65
C SER A 148 -8.99 6.81 -1.42
N SER A 149 -9.94 7.74 -1.58
CA SER A 149 -11.11 7.53 -2.44
C SER A 149 -11.23 8.65 -3.46
N GLN A 150 -11.80 8.34 -4.63
CA GLN A 150 -12.22 9.37 -5.56
C GLN A 150 -13.29 10.26 -4.91
N ASN A 151 -13.24 11.54 -5.21
CA ASN A 151 -14.14 12.54 -4.67
C ASN A 151 -15.44 12.61 -5.49
N PHE A 152 -16.24 11.53 -5.46
CA PHE A 152 -17.52 11.44 -6.21
C PHE A 152 -18.68 12.19 -5.53
N GLU A 153 -18.70 12.26 -4.20
CA GLU A 153 -19.74 12.94 -3.43
C GLU A 153 -19.16 14.14 -2.69
N ARG A 154 -19.97 15.21 -2.53
CA ARG A 154 -19.56 16.38 -1.75
C ARG A 154 -19.18 15.95 -0.33
N SER A 155 -17.94 16.24 0.05
CA SER A 155 -17.33 15.92 1.36
C SER A 155 -18.15 16.35 2.59
N GLU A 156 -19.07 17.31 2.43
CA GLU A 156 -19.99 17.75 3.48
C GLU A 156 -21.03 16.70 3.89
N LEU A 157 -21.39 15.77 2.99
CA LEU A 157 -22.30 14.66 3.30
C LEU A 157 -21.59 13.57 4.12
N ILE A 158 -20.31 13.32 3.83
CA ILE A 158 -19.47 12.30 4.48
C ILE A 158 -19.15 12.69 5.94
N LYS A 159 -19.07 14.00 6.24
CA LYS A 159 -18.77 14.53 7.59
C LYS A 159 -19.77 14.13 8.68
N LYS A 160 -21.00 13.73 8.32
CA LYS A 160 -22.05 13.45 9.29
C LYS A 160 -21.82 12.13 10.06
N ASP A 161 -21.06 11.19 9.49
CA ASP A 161 -20.86 9.83 10.02
C ASP A 161 -19.44 9.56 10.57
N TRP A 162 -18.58 10.59 10.67
CA TRP A 162 -17.18 10.43 11.14
C TRP A 162 -17.03 9.95 12.60
N LYS A 163 -18.13 9.88 13.36
CA LYS A 163 -18.11 9.44 14.75
C LYS A 163 -18.17 7.92 14.90
N ASP A 164 -18.62 7.22 13.86
CA ASP A 164 -18.90 5.80 13.95
C ASP A 164 -17.70 4.92 13.56
N LYS A 165 -17.77 3.68 14.00
CA LYS A 165 -16.79 2.64 13.69
C LYS A 165 -16.84 2.33 12.20
N ILE A 166 -15.70 2.41 11.52
CA ILE A 166 -15.55 2.06 10.10
C ILE A 166 -14.64 0.85 9.93
N PHE A 167 -14.74 0.23 8.76
CA PHE A 167 -13.94 -0.92 8.35
C PHE A 167 -13.16 -0.56 7.08
N LEU A 168 -11.84 -0.57 7.20
CA LEU A 168 -10.93 -0.53 6.07
C LEU A 168 -10.83 -1.93 5.48
N SER A 169 -10.94 -2.04 4.17
CA SER A 169 -10.76 -3.32 3.48
C SER A 169 -10.03 -3.19 2.17
N TRP A 170 -9.24 -4.19 1.83
CA TRP A 170 -8.58 -4.31 0.53
C TRP A 170 -8.41 -5.78 0.16
N HIS A 171 -8.33 -6.05 -1.13
CA HIS A 171 -8.08 -7.40 -1.63
C HIS A 171 -6.68 -7.87 -1.23
N GLN A 172 -6.53 -9.14 -0.87
CA GLN A 172 -5.22 -9.76 -0.58
C GLN A 172 -4.15 -9.55 -1.67
N ASN A 173 -4.53 -9.40 -2.94
CA ASN A 173 -3.59 -9.15 -4.05
C ASN A 173 -3.02 -7.73 -4.08
N ALA A 174 -3.56 -6.80 -3.27
CA ALA A 174 -3.02 -5.44 -3.14
C ALA A 174 -1.84 -5.35 -2.16
N ASN A 175 -1.52 -6.44 -1.45
CA ASN A 175 -0.40 -6.48 -0.52
C ASN A 175 0.92 -6.64 -1.28
N VAL A 176 1.88 -5.76 -1.01
CA VAL A 176 3.28 -5.92 -1.41
C VAL A 176 4.10 -6.37 -0.22
N PHE A 177 4.98 -7.34 -0.43
CA PHE A 177 5.88 -7.88 0.62
C PHE A 177 7.29 -7.40 0.33
N LEU A 178 7.88 -6.68 1.29
CA LEU A 178 9.14 -5.98 1.14
C LEU A 178 10.14 -6.46 2.19
N LYS A 179 11.38 -6.60 1.77
CA LYS A 179 12.53 -6.64 2.69
C LYS A 179 12.83 -5.23 3.19
N ASP A 180 13.37 -5.15 4.40
CA ASP A 180 13.94 -3.92 4.95
C ASP A 180 15.18 -3.49 4.14
#